data_AF-A0A0G2FV58-F1
#
_entry.id   AF-A0A0G2FV58-F1
#
_cell.length_a   1.000
_cell.length_b   1.000
_cell.length_c   1.000
_cell.angle_alpha   90.00
_cell.angle_beta   90.00
_cell.angle_gamma   90.00
#
_symmetry.space_group_name_H-M   'P 1'
#
loop_
_entity.id
_entity.type
_entity.pdbx_description
1 polymer ?
#
loop_
_entity_poly.entity_id
_entity_poly.type
_entity_poly.pdbx_seq_one_letter_code
_entity_poly.pdbx_strand_id
1 'polypeptide(L)'
;MAEPEVQISPEPDVEMAGAEESEVADVDDRDVGGAAGEGNGDSASSPHSVFLDYLKSPIVELVVGSDNEQTTITAHSAILAKSPWFAAKIRETPTAIEMHDEALDAVACFLQYQYTGEYFPRRSSTSPDGLEHDPSAPDVDDTGDQLLKHARVYTLAGKLGLPDLKTLAHSKIHRINSSAKGEIAYARYVYGNTPSDDTTIRKPVAAFWATRSHVLRHEAEKEFREMCIQYPQFGFDVLTLVLDQRERKSAREGDETVTPAKSGRKRLRTGA
;
A
#
# COMPACT_ATOMS: atom_id res chain seq x y z
N MET A 1 2.74 -35.84 -31.68
CA MET A 1 3.88 -34.95 -31.38
C MET A 1 3.45 -34.12 -30.20
N ALA A 2 4.04 -34.38 -29.04
CA ALA A 2 3.72 -33.72 -27.78
C ALA A 2 4.58 -32.46 -27.64
N GLU A 3 3.98 -31.35 -27.20
CA GLU A 3 4.67 -30.10 -26.88
C GLU A 3 5.41 -30.24 -25.54
N PRO A 4 6.61 -29.69 -25.37
CA PRO A 4 7.33 -29.77 -24.11
C PRO A 4 6.87 -28.69 -23.13
N GLU A 5 6.35 -29.11 -21.97
CA GLU A 5 6.21 -28.27 -20.77
C GLU A 5 7.61 -27.92 -20.24
N VAL A 6 7.86 -26.62 -20.06
CA VAL A 6 9.07 -26.12 -19.38
C VAL A 6 8.71 -25.79 -17.94
N GLN A 7 9.17 -26.62 -17.02
CA GLN A 7 9.12 -26.37 -15.58
C GLN A 7 10.20 -25.37 -15.19
N ILE A 8 9.83 -24.32 -14.46
CA ILE A 8 10.77 -23.39 -13.82
C ILE A 8 10.80 -23.71 -12.33
N SER A 9 11.93 -24.20 -11.84
CA SER A 9 12.19 -24.35 -10.40
C SER A 9 12.58 -23.01 -9.76
N PRO A 10 12.17 -22.75 -8.50
CA PRO A 10 12.53 -21.54 -7.79
C PRO A 10 13.94 -21.65 -7.19
N GLU A 11 14.77 -20.64 -7.42
CA GLU A 11 16.02 -20.41 -6.68
C GLU A 11 15.87 -19.25 -5.68
N PRO A 12 16.68 -19.22 -4.60
CA PRO A 12 16.23 -18.76 -3.30
C PRO A 12 16.39 -17.25 -3.04
N ASP A 13 15.60 -16.80 -2.05
CA ASP A 13 15.48 -15.45 -1.55
C ASP A 13 16.81 -14.76 -1.21
N VAL A 14 16.91 -13.50 -1.65
CA VAL A 14 17.98 -12.58 -1.25
C VAL A 14 17.51 -11.84 -0.01
N GLU A 15 18.02 -12.25 1.16
CA GLU A 15 17.87 -11.53 2.43
C GLU A 15 18.45 -10.12 2.34
N MET A 16 17.65 -9.11 2.66
CA MET A 16 18.10 -7.73 2.83
C MET A 16 18.14 -7.37 4.31
N ALA A 17 19.36 -7.10 4.77
CA ALA A 17 19.72 -6.84 6.15
C ALA A 17 19.18 -5.51 6.71
N GLY A 18 18.63 -5.63 7.93
CA GLY A 18 18.66 -4.74 9.09
C GLY A 18 18.98 -3.26 8.94
N ALA A 19 18.02 -2.43 9.35
CA ALA A 19 18.28 -1.12 9.95
C ALA A 19 17.81 -1.14 11.41
N GLU A 20 18.67 -0.60 12.26
CA GLU A 20 18.73 -0.72 13.72
C GLU A 20 17.57 -0.02 14.45
N GLU A 21 16.98 -0.69 15.44
CA GLU A 21 16.19 -0.05 16.49
C GLU A 21 16.97 -0.05 17.80
N SER A 22 17.03 1.14 18.40
CA SER A 22 17.81 1.48 19.58
C SER A 22 17.11 1.03 20.87
N GLU A 23 17.90 0.54 21.81
CA GLU A 23 17.50 0.14 23.17
C GLU A 23 16.80 1.25 23.95
N VAL A 24 15.71 0.90 24.66
CA VAL A 24 15.27 1.63 25.85
C VAL A 24 14.99 0.64 26.98
N ALA A 25 15.62 0.92 28.12
CA ALA A 25 15.73 0.09 29.30
C ALA A 25 14.41 -0.03 30.09
N ASP A 26 14.15 -1.24 30.57
CA ASP A 26 13.22 -1.54 31.67
C ASP A 26 13.64 -0.79 32.94
N VAL A 27 12.72 -0.02 33.53
CA VAL A 27 12.87 0.53 34.88
C VAL A 27 11.69 0.08 35.73
N ASP A 28 12.04 -0.70 36.75
CA ASP A 28 11.27 -1.30 37.85
C ASP A 28 10.20 -0.36 38.45
N ASP A 29 8.99 -0.89 38.55
CA ASP A 29 7.83 -0.33 39.26
C ASP A 29 8.04 -0.43 40.77
N ARG A 30 8.07 0.71 41.48
CA ARG A 30 7.92 0.76 42.93
C ARG A 30 6.97 1.88 43.35
N ASP A 31 5.79 1.43 43.76
CA ASP A 31 4.82 2.08 44.65
C ASP A 31 5.47 2.88 45.80
N VAL A 32 4.92 4.08 46.09
CA VAL A 32 4.53 4.56 47.44
C VAL A 32 3.73 5.89 47.31
N GLY A 33 2.47 5.86 47.75
CA GLY A 33 1.95 6.78 48.78
C GLY A 33 1.41 8.17 48.42
N GLY A 34 0.08 8.25 48.24
CA GLY A 34 -0.90 9.13 48.94
C GLY A 34 -0.74 10.66 48.98
N ALA A 35 -1.76 11.38 48.49
CA ALA A 35 -2.44 12.49 49.19
C ALA A 35 -3.67 12.99 48.40
N ALA A 36 -4.72 13.35 49.13
CA ALA A 36 -6.04 13.75 48.64
C ALA A 36 -6.05 15.08 47.85
N GLY A 37 -6.98 15.17 46.89
CA GLY A 37 -7.38 16.41 46.22
C GLY A 37 -8.65 16.19 45.41
N GLU A 38 -9.78 16.63 45.95
CA GLU A 38 -11.08 16.68 45.29
C GLU A 38 -11.02 17.59 44.05
N GLY A 39 -11.63 17.17 42.94
CA GLY A 39 -11.77 18.06 41.78
C GLY A 39 -12.18 17.38 40.48
N ASN A 40 -13.50 17.29 40.28
CA ASN A 40 -14.20 17.22 38.99
C ASN A 40 -14.06 15.92 38.17
N GLY A 41 -15.12 15.11 38.23
CA GLY A 41 -15.28 13.93 37.38
C GLY A 41 -15.47 14.31 35.92
N ASP A 42 -14.37 14.24 35.15
CA ASP A 42 -14.45 13.73 33.79
C ASP A 42 -14.58 12.22 33.92
N SER A 43 -15.82 11.74 33.91
CA SER A 43 -16.08 10.33 33.66
C SER A 43 -15.54 10.04 32.27
N ALA A 44 -14.32 9.51 32.20
CA ALA A 44 -13.73 8.97 30.99
C ALA A 44 -14.78 8.05 30.35
N SER A 45 -15.43 8.55 29.31
CA SER A 45 -16.51 7.84 28.64
C SER A 45 -15.94 6.51 28.19
N SER A 46 -16.44 5.40 28.73
CA SER A 46 -16.00 4.07 28.31
C SER A 46 -16.08 3.97 26.78
N PRO A 47 -15.17 3.23 26.11
CA PRO A 47 -15.23 3.07 24.65
C PRO A 47 -16.61 2.55 24.17
N HIS A 48 -17.30 1.82 25.04
CA HIS A 48 -18.67 1.36 24.81
C HIS A 48 -19.70 2.49 24.76
N SER A 49 -19.60 3.53 25.60
CA SER A 49 -20.54 4.67 25.55
C SER A 49 -20.32 5.52 24.31
N VAL A 50 -19.06 5.72 23.89
CA VAL A 50 -18.72 6.44 22.65
C VAL A 50 -19.29 5.71 21.42
N PHE A 51 -19.20 4.37 21.40
CA PHE A 51 -19.77 3.58 20.32
C PHE A 51 -21.30 3.63 20.30
N LEU A 52 -21.96 3.60 21.46
CA LEU A 52 -23.42 3.77 21.56
C LEU A 52 -23.87 5.14 21.05
N ASP A 53 -23.09 6.19 21.30
CA ASP A 53 -23.40 7.53 20.81
C ASP A 53 -23.28 7.61 19.27
N TYR A 54 -22.34 6.88 18.68
CA TYR A 54 -22.27 6.72 17.22
C TYR A 54 -23.50 6.03 16.63
N LEU A 55 -23.98 4.95 17.25
CA LEU A 55 -25.16 4.20 16.79
C LEU A 55 -26.48 4.96 16.97
N LYS A 56 -26.54 5.92 17.89
CA LYS A 56 -27.71 6.80 18.07
C LYS A 56 -27.73 7.99 17.10
N SER A 57 -26.64 8.21 16.37
CA SER A 57 -26.55 9.34 15.45
C SER A 57 -27.46 9.16 14.23
N PRO A 58 -27.93 10.26 13.61
CA PRO A 58 -28.75 10.19 12.41
C PRO A 58 -28.09 9.38 11.29
N ILE A 59 -28.90 8.63 10.55
CA ILE A 59 -28.46 7.85 9.40
C ILE A 59 -28.43 8.76 8.17
N VAL A 60 -27.32 8.70 7.42
CA VAL A 60 -27.11 9.41 6.16
C VAL A 60 -27.12 8.38 5.03
N GLU A 61 -27.78 8.73 3.93
CA GLU A 61 -27.78 7.94 2.70
C GLU A 61 -26.59 8.33 1.82
N LEU A 62 -25.82 7.35 1.39
CA LEU A 62 -24.71 7.49 0.45
C LEU A 62 -25.14 6.88 -0.88
N VAL A 63 -25.27 7.71 -1.91
CA VAL A 63 -25.56 7.25 -3.28
C VAL A 63 -24.22 7.09 -3.99
N VAL A 64 -23.82 5.85 -4.25
CA VAL A 64 -22.50 5.51 -4.81
C VAL A 64 -22.67 4.91 -6.21
N GLY A 65 -21.81 5.32 -7.14
CA GLY A 65 -21.73 4.75 -8.49
C GLY A 65 -22.25 5.68 -9.58
N SER A 66 -21.90 5.36 -10.82
CA SER A 66 -22.26 6.15 -12.00
C SER A 66 -23.53 5.60 -12.66
N ASP A 67 -24.43 6.50 -13.07
CA ASP A 67 -25.64 6.25 -13.86
C ASP A 67 -26.42 4.96 -13.53
N ASN A 68 -26.08 3.86 -14.22
CA ASN A 68 -26.83 2.59 -14.26
C ASN A 68 -26.47 1.61 -13.12
N GLU A 69 -25.42 1.89 -12.34
CA GLU A 69 -24.98 1.07 -11.19
C GLU A 69 -25.04 1.85 -9.86
N GLN A 70 -25.95 2.82 -9.77
CA GLN A 70 -26.17 3.54 -8.52
C GLN A 70 -26.70 2.61 -7.44
N THR A 71 -25.96 2.54 -6.34
CA THR A 71 -26.33 1.80 -5.15
C THR A 71 -26.39 2.75 -3.97
N THR A 72 -27.53 2.77 -3.29
CA THR A 72 -27.69 3.53 -2.05
C THR A 72 -27.30 2.64 -0.87
N ILE A 73 -26.35 3.10 -0.07
CA ILE A 73 -25.96 2.48 1.20
C ILE A 73 -26.19 3.47 2.33
N THR A 74 -26.40 2.97 3.55
CA THR A 74 -26.69 3.82 4.71
C THR A 74 -25.60 3.71 5.76
N ALA A 75 -25.26 4.83 6.39
CA ALA A 75 -24.26 4.89 7.45
C ALA A 75 -24.58 5.94 8.52
N HIS A 76 -24.05 5.75 9.71
CA HIS A 76 -24.24 6.68 10.83
C HIS A 76 -23.43 7.97 10.61
N SER A 77 -24.08 9.13 10.71
CA SER A 77 -23.47 10.45 10.52
C SER A 77 -22.23 10.65 11.38
N ALA A 78 -22.25 10.21 12.65
CA ALA A 78 -21.11 10.39 13.55
C ALA A 78 -19.90 9.53 13.17
N ILE A 79 -20.11 8.41 12.47
CA ILE A 79 -19.05 7.54 11.95
C ILE A 79 -18.44 8.16 10.69
N LEU A 80 -19.28 8.69 9.80
CA LEU A 80 -18.83 9.42 8.61
C LEU A 80 -18.07 10.70 8.98
N ALA A 81 -18.50 11.40 10.03
CA ALA A 81 -17.91 12.65 10.49
C ALA A 81 -16.43 12.55 10.93
N LYS A 82 -15.88 11.33 11.08
CA LYS A 82 -14.43 11.16 11.29
C LYS A 82 -13.61 11.58 10.06
N SER A 83 -14.19 11.52 8.87
CA SER A 83 -13.60 12.12 7.67
C SER A 83 -13.90 13.63 7.64
N PRO A 84 -12.88 14.49 7.50
CA PRO A 84 -13.09 15.93 7.35
C PRO A 84 -14.00 16.29 6.18
N TRP A 85 -13.90 15.54 5.08
CA TRP A 85 -14.73 15.74 3.88
C TRP A 85 -16.21 15.48 4.18
N PHE A 86 -16.52 14.34 4.79
CA PHE A 86 -17.89 14.02 5.19
C PHE A 86 -18.42 14.96 6.28
N ALA A 87 -17.59 15.35 7.26
CA ALA A 87 -17.99 16.31 8.28
C ALA A 87 -18.38 17.67 7.67
N ALA A 88 -17.71 18.10 6.60
CA ALA A 88 -18.11 19.28 5.85
C ALA A 88 -19.40 19.05 5.06
N LYS A 89 -19.51 17.91 4.37
CA LYS A 89 -20.67 17.60 3.51
C LYS A 89 -21.96 17.41 4.30
N ILE A 90 -21.91 16.76 5.46
CA ILE A 90 -23.07 16.56 6.34
C ILE A 90 -23.65 17.89 6.85
N ARG A 91 -22.81 18.93 7.01
CA ARG A 91 -23.29 20.28 7.36
C ARG A 91 -24.09 20.95 6.24
N GLU A 92 -23.80 20.60 4.99
CA GLU A 92 -24.51 21.12 3.81
C GLU A 92 -25.77 20.31 3.52
N THR A 93 -25.64 18.98 3.46
CA THR A 93 -26.69 18.03 3.09
C THR A 93 -26.79 16.93 4.15
N PRO A 94 -27.63 17.11 5.18
CA PRO A 94 -27.66 16.22 6.34
C PRO A 94 -28.22 14.81 6.06
N THR A 95 -28.93 14.63 4.94
CA THR A 95 -29.74 13.42 4.69
C THR A 95 -29.16 12.52 3.60
N ALA A 96 -28.55 13.09 2.56
CA ALA A 96 -28.04 12.35 1.42
C ALA A 96 -26.73 12.96 0.90
N ILE A 97 -25.78 12.09 0.55
CA ILE A 97 -24.49 12.46 -0.04
C ILE A 97 -24.28 11.62 -1.29
N GLU A 98 -23.98 12.29 -2.39
CA GLU A 98 -23.80 11.67 -3.70
C GLU A 98 -22.30 11.53 -4.02
N MET A 99 -21.91 10.34 -4.46
CA MET A 99 -20.53 9.94 -4.77
C MET A 99 -20.48 9.18 -6.10
N HIS A 100 -20.74 9.90 -7.19
CA HIS A 100 -20.90 9.32 -8.54
C HIS A 100 -19.62 8.73 -9.14
N ASP A 101 -18.45 9.26 -8.74
CA ASP A 101 -17.14 8.87 -9.29
C ASP A 101 -16.48 7.72 -8.51
N GLU A 102 -17.10 7.26 -7.42
CA GLU A 102 -16.50 6.31 -6.49
C GLU A 102 -17.05 4.89 -6.69
N ALA A 103 -16.16 3.90 -6.56
CA ALA A 103 -16.53 2.50 -6.68
C ALA A 103 -17.21 2.00 -5.39
N LEU A 104 -18.30 1.24 -5.53
CA LEU A 104 -19.05 0.67 -4.41
C LEU A 104 -18.15 -0.12 -3.44
N ASP A 105 -17.26 -0.96 -3.98
CA ASP A 105 -16.32 -1.76 -3.17
C ASP A 105 -15.38 -0.90 -2.33
N ALA A 106 -14.91 0.22 -2.87
CA ALA A 106 -14.01 1.12 -2.16
C ALA A 106 -14.74 1.84 -1.02
N VAL A 107 -15.97 2.28 -1.26
CA VAL A 107 -16.81 2.89 -0.22
C VAL A 107 -17.20 1.85 0.84
N ALA A 108 -17.49 0.61 0.46
CA ALA A 108 -17.75 -0.47 1.41
C ALA A 108 -16.52 -0.76 2.30
N CYS A 109 -15.32 -0.81 1.73
CA CYS A 109 -14.07 -0.96 2.48
C CYS A 109 -13.83 0.23 3.43
N PHE A 110 -14.08 1.45 2.96
CA PHE A 110 -14.00 2.66 3.77
C PHE A 110 -14.96 2.58 4.97
N LEU A 111 -16.23 2.23 4.73
CA LEU A 111 -17.21 2.10 5.80
C LEU A 111 -16.77 1.02 6.80
N GLN A 112 -16.37 -0.15 6.32
CA GLN A 112 -15.89 -1.23 7.18
C GLN A 112 -14.74 -0.75 8.07
N TYR A 113 -13.73 -0.11 7.49
CA TYR A 113 -12.63 0.51 8.23
C TYR A 113 -13.14 1.51 9.27
N GLN A 114 -14.15 2.31 8.93
CA GLN A 114 -14.61 3.35 9.82
C GLN A 114 -15.28 2.80 11.10
N TYR A 115 -15.89 1.62 11.01
CA TYR A 115 -16.49 0.89 12.14
C TYR A 115 -15.46 0.07 12.93
N THR A 116 -14.54 -0.62 12.27
CA THR A 116 -13.69 -1.66 12.90
C THR A 116 -12.22 -1.27 13.01
N GLY A 117 -11.78 -0.21 12.32
CA GLY A 117 -10.38 0.17 12.16
C GLY A 117 -9.63 -0.64 11.09
N GLU A 118 -10.30 -1.58 10.40
CA GLU A 118 -9.68 -2.47 9.43
C GLU A 118 -10.70 -2.86 8.34
N TYR A 119 -10.25 -3.20 7.13
CA TYR A 119 -11.16 -3.67 6.08
C TYR A 119 -10.70 -5.00 5.49
N PHE A 120 -11.58 -5.72 4.82
CA PHE A 120 -11.27 -7.04 4.28
C PHE A 120 -10.57 -6.97 2.91
N PRO A 121 -9.51 -7.76 2.65
CA PRO A 121 -8.84 -8.70 3.57
C PRO A 121 -8.03 -7.99 4.66
N ARG A 122 -8.06 -8.52 5.89
CA ARG A 122 -7.29 -7.96 7.01
C ARG A 122 -5.82 -8.34 6.90
N ARG A 123 -4.93 -7.58 7.54
CA ARG A 123 -3.54 -8.03 7.72
C ARG A 123 -3.56 -9.31 8.54
N SER A 124 -2.87 -10.34 8.07
CA SER A 124 -2.79 -11.61 8.78
C SER A 124 -2.06 -11.41 10.10
N SER A 125 -2.63 -11.92 11.19
CA SER A 125 -1.93 -11.98 12.48
C SER A 125 -0.89 -13.11 12.51
N THR A 126 -1.02 -14.07 11.60
CA THR A 126 -0.22 -15.31 11.58
C THR A 126 0.97 -15.23 10.63
N SER A 127 0.86 -14.42 9.57
CA SER A 127 1.96 -14.13 8.66
C SER A 127 2.16 -12.61 8.58
N PRO A 128 3.33 -12.09 8.97
CA PRO A 128 3.58 -10.63 9.00
C PRO A 128 3.42 -9.96 7.62
N ASP A 129 3.61 -10.74 6.55
CA ASP A 129 3.50 -10.28 5.16
C ASP A 129 2.24 -10.78 4.43
N GLY A 130 1.37 -11.53 5.12
CA GLY A 130 0.16 -12.10 4.53
C GLY A 130 -1.08 -11.23 4.72
N LEU A 131 -2.02 -11.34 3.79
CA LEU A 131 -3.42 -10.95 4.00
C LEU A 131 -4.26 -12.16 4.41
N GLU A 132 -5.39 -11.92 5.08
CA GLU A 132 -6.41 -12.93 5.34
C GLU A 132 -6.83 -13.59 4.01
N HIS A 133 -6.91 -14.93 3.97
CA HIS A 133 -7.25 -15.65 2.76
C HIS A 133 -8.70 -15.36 2.36
N ASP A 134 -8.87 -14.88 1.13
CA ASP A 134 -10.17 -14.68 0.51
C ASP A 134 -10.48 -15.87 -0.41
N PRO A 135 -11.42 -16.76 -0.04
CA PRO A 135 -11.74 -17.93 -0.86
C PRO A 135 -12.38 -17.57 -2.21
N SER A 136 -12.81 -16.31 -2.40
CA SER A 136 -13.34 -15.82 -3.67
C SER A 136 -12.26 -15.29 -4.60
N ALA A 137 -11.05 -15.03 -4.09
CA ALA A 137 -9.95 -14.45 -4.85
C ALA A 137 -8.87 -15.51 -5.15
N PRO A 138 -8.24 -15.47 -6.34
CA PRO A 138 -7.13 -16.37 -6.66
C PRO A 138 -5.88 -16.02 -5.85
N ASP A 139 -4.98 -16.98 -5.64
CA ASP A 139 -3.70 -16.75 -4.94
C ASP A 139 -2.77 -15.79 -5.70
N VAL A 140 -2.88 -15.74 -7.02
CA VAL A 140 -2.16 -14.81 -7.89
C VAL A 140 -3.16 -13.91 -8.62
N ASP A 141 -2.99 -12.61 -8.47
CA ASP A 141 -3.82 -11.60 -9.11
C ASP A 141 -3.40 -11.38 -10.57
N ASP A 142 -4.04 -12.11 -11.49
CA ASP A 142 -3.77 -12.00 -12.94
C ASP A 142 -4.51 -10.83 -13.62
N THR A 143 -5.68 -10.46 -13.10
CA THR A 143 -6.50 -9.36 -13.65
C THR A 143 -6.12 -8.01 -13.08
N GLY A 144 -5.53 -7.99 -11.88
CA GLY A 144 -5.23 -6.78 -11.12
C GLY A 144 -6.38 -6.37 -10.19
N ASP A 145 -7.43 -7.18 -10.05
CA ASP A 145 -8.63 -6.80 -9.30
C ASP A 145 -8.33 -6.62 -7.80
N GLN A 146 -7.44 -7.44 -7.23
CA GLN A 146 -7.04 -7.30 -5.84
C GLN A 146 -6.21 -6.03 -5.63
N LEU A 147 -5.26 -5.77 -6.54
CA LEU A 147 -4.46 -4.55 -6.52
C LEU A 147 -5.36 -3.31 -6.66
N LEU A 148 -6.28 -3.33 -7.63
CA LEU A 148 -7.20 -2.24 -7.92
C LEU A 148 -8.16 -1.97 -6.76
N LYS A 149 -8.62 -3.00 -6.05
CA LYS A 149 -9.43 -2.84 -4.83
C LYS A 149 -8.71 -1.95 -3.82
N HIS A 150 -7.45 -2.24 -3.51
CA HIS A 150 -6.68 -1.45 -2.54
C HIS A 150 -6.25 -0.09 -3.10
N ALA A 151 -5.94 -0.01 -4.40
CA ALA A 151 -5.63 1.25 -5.06
C ALA A 151 -6.82 2.24 -5.01
N ARG A 152 -8.05 1.76 -5.22
CA ARG A 152 -9.27 2.56 -5.10
C ARG A 152 -9.52 3.04 -3.68
N VAL A 153 -9.26 2.20 -2.67
CA VAL A 153 -9.33 2.64 -1.26
C VAL A 153 -8.27 3.69 -0.96
N TYR A 154 -7.05 3.53 -1.51
CA TYR A 154 -5.96 4.49 -1.33
C TYR A 154 -6.30 5.88 -1.90
N THR A 155 -6.84 5.94 -3.11
CA THR A 155 -7.25 7.21 -3.74
C THR A 155 -8.45 7.83 -3.01
N LEU A 156 -9.45 7.02 -2.65
CA LEU A 156 -10.60 7.45 -1.86
C LEU A 156 -10.18 8.03 -0.51
N ALA A 157 -9.26 7.37 0.20
CA ALA A 157 -8.75 7.84 1.49
C ALA A 157 -8.06 9.21 1.37
N GLY A 158 -7.34 9.44 0.26
CA GLY A 158 -6.77 10.74 -0.07
C GLY A 158 -7.85 11.83 -0.23
N LYS A 159 -8.91 11.55 -1.00
CA LYS A 159 -10.05 12.48 -1.20
C LYS A 159 -10.81 12.77 0.10
N LEU A 160 -10.98 11.76 0.94
CA LEU A 160 -11.70 11.86 2.22
C LEU A 160 -10.87 12.46 3.35
N GLY A 161 -9.58 12.71 3.16
CA GLY A 161 -8.68 13.25 4.19
C GLY A 161 -8.39 12.25 5.32
N LEU A 162 -8.26 10.96 4.99
CA LEU A 162 -8.02 9.87 5.94
C LEU A 162 -6.60 9.29 5.76
N PRO A 163 -5.57 9.88 6.38
CA PRO A 163 -4.17 9.46 6.18
C PRO A 163 -3.89 8.04 6.68
N ASP A 164 -4.56 7.62 7.76
CA ASP A 164 -4.37 6.29 8.33
C ASP A 164 -4.95 5.19 7.42
N LEU A 165 -6.13 5.45 6.82
CA LEU A 165 -6.69 4.55 5.81
C LEU A 165 -5.82 4.51 4.55
N LYS A 166 -5.27 5.66 4.13
CA LYS A 166 -4.36 5.75 2.98
C LYS A 166 -3.11 4.89 3.23
N THR A 167 -2.52 5.00 4.42
CA THR A 167 -1.37 4.19 4.85
C THR A 167 -1.72 2.71 4.94
N LEU A 168 -2.90 2.38 5.48
CA LEU A 168 -3.37 1.01 5.56
C LEU A 168 -3.48 0.38 4.18
N ALA A 169 -4.13 1.08 3.24
CA ALA A 169 -4.30 0.61 1.87
C ALA A 169 -2.97 0.42 1.14
N HIS A 170 -2.06 1.38 1.26
CA HIS A 170 -0.71 1.28 0.69
C HIS A 170 0.04 0.03 1.16
N SER A 171 -0.02 -0.23 2.46
CA SER A 171 0.61 -1.40 3.05
C SER A 171 -0.01 -2.72 2.54
N LYS A 172 -1.31 -2.76 2.25
CA LYS A 172 -1.95 -3.96 1.70
C LYS A 172 -1.60 -4.20 0.24
N ILE A 173 -1.43 -3.15 -0.55
CA ILE A 173 -1.00 -3.26 -1.96
C ILE A 173 0.30 -4.04 -2.07
N HIS A 174 1.28 -3.77 -1.19
CA HIS A 174 2.59 -4.44 -1.22
C HIS A 174 2.56 -5.94 -0.84
N ARG A 175 1.43 -6.44 -0.31
CA ARG A 175 1.25 -7.83 0.10
C ARG A 175 0.51 -8.68 -0.94
N ILE A 176 0.08 -8.07 -2.04
CA ILE A 176 -0.61 -8.80 -3.11
C ILE A 176 0.44 -9.37 -4.06
N ASN A 177 0.30 -10.66 -4.37
CA ASN A 177 1.07 -11.31 -5.42
C ASN A 177 0.30 -11.21 -6.75
N SER A 178 0.94 -10.64 -7.77
CA SER A 178 0.29 -10.21 -9.01
C SER A 178 1.11 -10.63 -10.24
N SER A 179 0.40 -10.87 -11.35
CA SER A 179 1.04 -11.11 -12.64
C SER A 179 1.43 -9.78 -13.31
N ALA A 180 2.28 -9.85 -14.35
CA ALA A 180 2.63 -8.67 -15.14
C ALA A 180 1.39 -7.96 -15.74
N LYS A 181 0.35 -8.73 -16.08
CA LYS A 181 -0.90 -8.20 -16.63
C LYS A 181 -1.70 -7.44 -15.57
N GLY A 182 -1.83 -8.00 -14.36
CA GLY A 182 -2.47 -7.32 -13.23
C GLY A 182 -1.73 -6.03 -12.84
N GLU A 183 -0.41 -6.06 -12.89
CA GLU A 183 0.45 -4.90 -12.59
C GLU A 183 0.33 -3.78 -13.63
N ILE A 184 0.06 -4.10 -14.90
CA ILE A 184 -0.25 -3.10 -15.92
C ILE A 184 -1.59 -2.42 -15.61
N ALA A 185 -2.61 -3.21 -15.26
CA ALA A 185 -3.93 -2.68 -14.92
C ALA A 185 -3.83 -1.76 -13.69
N TYR A 186 -3.09 -2.18 -12.68
CA TYR A 186 -2.78 -1.38 -11.50
C TYR A 186 -2.01 -0.09 -11.84
N ALA A 187 -0.94 -0.18 -12.65
CA ALA A 187 -0.19 1.00 -13.09
C ALA A 187 -1.08 2.00 -13.84
N ARG A 188 -1.96 1.53 -14.72
CA ARG A 188 -2.94 2.37 -15.43
C ARG A 188 -3.82 3.15 -14.46
N TYR A 189 -4.34 2.48 -13.44
CA TYR A 189 -5.17 3.12 -12.43
C TYR A 189 -4.39 4.16 -11.62
N VAL A 190 -3.20 3.81 -11.13
CA VAL A 190 -2.37 4.71 -10.31
C VAL A 190 -2.05 5.99 -11.06
N TYR A 191 -1.55 5.91 -12.29
CA TYR A 191 -1.18 7.11 -13.05
C TYR A 191 -2.38 7.93 -13.53
N GLY A 192 -3.56 7.31 -13.69
CA GLY A 192 -4.79 8.00 -14.03
C GLY A 192 -5.54 8.64 -12.85
N ASN A 193 -5.34 8.16 -11.62
CA ASN A 193 -6.16 8.54 -10.46
C ASN A 193 -5.38 9.16 -9.29
N THR A 194 -4.06 9.32 -9.43
CA THR A 194 -3.21 9.98 -8.42
C THR A 194 -2.52 11.20 -9.03
N PRO A 195 -2.18 12.23 -8.26
CA PRO A 195 -1.38 13.35 -8.75
C PRO A 195 0.10 12.95 -8.94
N SER A 196 0.85 13.72 -9.73
CA SER A 196 2.24 13.39 -10.11
C SER A 196 3.26 13.47 -8.97
N ASP A 197 2.93 14.19 -7.91
CA ASP A 197 3.72 14.33 -6.69
C ASP A 197 3.54 13.13 -5.73
N ASP A 198 2.54 12.26 -5.94
CA ASP A 198 2.32 11.07 -5.13
C ASP A 198 3.33 9.95 -5.44
N THR A 199 4.58 10.21 -5.07
CA THR A 199 5.70 9.28 -5.24
C THR A 199 5.56 8.03 -4.38
N THR A 200 4.72 8.04 -3.34
CA THR A 200 4.59 6.91 -2.40
C THR A 200 4.00 5.68 -3.08
N ILE A 201 3.07 5.88 -4.00
CA ILE A 201 2.44 4.80 -4.79
C ILE A 201 3.04 4.70 -6.20
N ARG A 202 3.48 5.80 -6.81
CA ARG A 202 4.05 5.81 -8.18
C ARG A 202 5.45 5.22 -8.26
N LYS A 203 6.31 5.49 -7.27
CA LYS A 203 7.71 5.00 -7.28
C LYS A 203 7.80 3.48 -7.19
N PRO A 204 7.06 2.77 -6.31
CA PRO A 204 7.05 1.31 -6.32
C PRO A 204 6.57 0.72 -7.65
N VAL A 205 5.52 1.30 -8.25
CA VAL A 205 5.02 0.88 -9.59
C VAL A 205 6.12 1.02 -10.63
N ALA A 206 6.78 2.17 -10.72
CA ALA A 206 7.85 2.38 -11.68
C ALA A 206 9.05 1.45 -11.42
N ALA A 207 9.37 1.19 -10.15
CA ALA A 207 10.47 0.29 -9.76
C ALA A 207 10.20 -1.17 -10.13
N PHE A 208 8.96 -1.64 -9.97
CA PHE A 208 8.54 -2.97 -10.41
C PHE A 208 8.85 -3.18 -11.90
N TRP A 209 8.49 -2.20 -12.73
CA TRP A 209 8.71 -2.24 -14.17
C TRP A 209 10.17 -2.05 -14.58
N ALA A 210 10.91 -1.18 -13.89
CA ALA A 210 12.34 -0.97 -14.13
C ALA A 210 13.17 -2.23 -13.87
N THR A 211 12.84 -2.99 -12.81
CA THR A 211 13.55 -4.24 -12.46
C THR A 211 13.19 -5.41 -13.37
N ARG A 212 11.99 -5.39 -13.98
CA ARG A 212 11.47 -6.44 -14.87
C ARG A 212 11.45 -5.99 -16.35
N SER A 213 12.47 -5.24 -16.77
CA SER A 213 12.53 -4.68 -18.13
C SER A 213 12.51 -5.73 -19.26
N HIS A 214 12.85 -6.98 -18.98
CA HIS A 214 12.77 -8.08 -19.95
C HIS A 214 11.32 -8.53 -20.21
N VAL A 215 10.50 -8.63 -19.17
CA VAL A 215 9.06 -8.94 -19.25
C VAL A 215 8.35 -7.89 -20.09
N LEU A 216 8.67 -6.61 -19.85
CA LEU A 216 8.13 -5.50 -20.63
C LEU A 216 8.34 -5.62 -22.14
N ARG A 217 9.49 -6.15 -22.54
CA ARG A 217 9.89 -6.18 -23.94
C ARG A 217 9.35 -7.40 -24.69
N HIS A 218 9.07 -8.50 -23.98
CA HIS A 218 8.71 -9.77 -24.61
C HIS A 218 7.25 -10.18 -24.35
N GLU A 219 6.68 -9.83 -23.20
CA GLU A 219 5.35 -10.32 -22.80
C GLU A 219 4.28 -9.23 -22.84
N ALA A 220 4.65 -7.96 -22.62
CA ALA A 220 3.69 -6.87 -22.47
C ALA A 220 4.04 -5.60 -23.26
N GLU A 221 4.72 -5.74 -24.41
CA GLU A 221 5.21 -4.59 -25.19
C GLU A 221 4.06 -3.67 -25.64
N LYS A 222 2.94 -4.26 -26.08
CA LYS A 222 1.80 -3.52 -26.61
C LYS A 222 1.17 -2.66 -25.51
N GLU A 223 0.86 -3.27 -24.38
CA GLU A 223 0.26 -2.64 -23.23
C GLU A 223 1.17 -1.57 -22.63
N PHE A 224 2.48 -1.84 -22.56
CA PHE A 224 3.47 -0.86 -22.11
C PHE A 224 3.56 0.35 -23.04
N ARG A 225 3.55 0.13 -24.35
CA ARG A 225 3.54 1.19 -25.34
C ARG A 225 2.29 2.06 -25.19
N GLU A 226 1.12 1.45 -25.08
CA GLU A 226 -0.13 2.16 -24.83
C GLU A 226 -0.08 2.97 -23.53
N MET A 227 0.47 2.38 -22.46
CA MET A 227 0.67 3.06 -21.17
C MET A 227 1.59 4.28 -21.29
N CYS A 228 2.71 4.17 -21.99
CA CYS A 228 3.64 5.30 -22.18
C CYS A 228 3.02 6.44 -23.01
N ILE A 229 2.12 6.12 -23.94
CA ILE A 229 1.42 7.11 -24.76
C ILE A 229 0.32 7.81 -23.94
N GLN A 230 -0.47 7.05 -23.19
CA GLN A 230 -1.55 7.59 -22.36
C GLN A 230 -1.02 8.36 -21.15
N TYR A 231 0.05 7.87 -20.53
CA TYR A 231 0.65 8.43 -19.32
C TYR A 231 2.16 8.64 -19.53
N PRO A 232 2.59 9.73 -20.20
CA PRO A 232 4.00 9.97 -20.49
C PRO A 232 4.90 9.99 -19.25
N GLN A 233 4.36 10.45 -18.10
CA GLN A 233 5.07 10.46 -16.83
C GLN A 233 5.48 9.04 -16.39
N PHE A 234 4.66 8.02 -16.65
CA PHE A 234 5.00 6.63 -16.33
C PHE A 234 6.27 6.18 -17.08
N GLY A 235 6.36 6.47 -18.37
CA GLY A 235 7.55 6.16 -19.16
C GLY A 235 8.79 6.89 -18.64
N PHE A 236 8.65 8.16 -18.28
CA PHE A 236 9.73 8.96 -17.68
C PHE A 236 10.22 8.37 -16.35
N ASP A 237 9.29 8.01 -15.45
CA ASP A 237 9.62 7.45 -14.13
C ASP A 237 10.33 6.10 -14.26
N VAL A 238 9.86 5.22 -15.16
CA VAL A 238 10.50 3.92 -15.43
C VAL A 238 11.90 4.11 -16.04
N LEU A 239 12.04 4.99 -17.04
CA LEU A 239 13.34 5.25 -17.68
C LEU A 239 14.36 5.83 -16.68
N THR A 240 13.93 6.77 -15.84
CA THR A 240 14.78 7.36 -14.79
C THR A 240 15.31 6.26 -13.87
N LEU A 241 14.45 5.38 -13.37
CA LEU A 241 14.87 4.28 -12.50
C LEU A 241 15.80 3.27 -13.19
N VAL A 242 15.58 2.96 -14.46
CA VAL A 242 16.48 2.08 -15.23
C VAL A 242 17.85 2.73 -15.40
N LEU A 243 17.91 4.03 -15.69
CA LEU A 243 19.16 4.77 -15.82
C LEU A 243 19.91 4.82 -14.47
N ASP A 244 19.21 5.13 -13.38
CA ASP A 244 19.78 5.12 -12.03
C ASP A 244 20.36 3.75 -11.66
N GLN A 245 19.66 2.66 -12.00
CA GLN A 245 20.14 1.30 -11.77
C GLN A 245 21.41 0.99 -12.58
N ARG A 246 21.49 1.46 -13.83
CA ARG A 246 22.67 1.28 -14.69
C ARG A 246 23.86 2.08 -14.18
N GLU A 247 23.66 3.33 -13.79
CA GLU A 247 24.70 4.18 -13.20
C GLU A 247 25.28 3.52 -11.95
N ARG A 248 24.42 3.05 -11.03
CA ARG A 248 24.84 2.33 -9.83
C ARG A 248 25.62 1.05 -10.12
N LYS A 249 25.21 0.26 -11.13
CA LYS A 249 25.94 -0.95 -11.54
C LYS A 249 27.32 -0.59 -12.09
N SER A 250 27.40 0.40 -12.98
CA SER A 250 28.67 0.84 -13.56
C SER A 250 29.64 1.42 -12.52
N ALA A 251 29.14 2.12 -11.50
CA ALA A 251 29.96 2.63 -10.39
C ALA A 251 30.54 1.50 -9.53
N ARG A 252 29.76 0.43 -9.28
CA ARG A 252 30.23 -0.76 -8.55
C ARG A 252 31.29 -1.53 -9.34
N GLU A 253 31.07 -1.73 -10.64
CA GLU A 253 32.04 -2.39 -11.53
C GLU A 253 33.33 -1.57 -11.68
N GLY A 254 33.23 -0.24 -11.68
CA GLY A 254 34.38 0.67 -11.67
C GLY A 254 35.24 0.56 -10.40
N ASP A 255 34.61 0.41 -9.23
CA ASP A 255 35.29 0.31 -7.94
C ASP A 255 35.98 -1.06 -7.74
N GLU A 256 35.38 -2.16 -8.23
CA GLU A 256 35.98 -3.51 -8.17
C GLU A 256 37.27 -3.63 -9.01
N THR A 257 37.40 -2.85 -10.09
CA THR A 257 38.63 -2.83 -10.93
C THR A 257 39.81 -2.07 -10.30
N VAL A 258 39.61 -1.38 -9.17
CA VAL A 258 40.63 -0.57 -8.48
C VAL A 258 41.14 -1.23 -7.20
N THR A 259 40.95 -2.54 -7.00
CA THR A 259 41.70 -3.25 -5.95
C THR A 259 43.19 -3.32 -6.36
N PRO A 260 44.12 -2.67 -5.63
CA PRO A 260 45.52 -2.73 -5.99
C PRO A 260 46.01 -4.14 -5.70
N ALA A 261 46.59 -4.78 -6.72
CA ALA A 261 47.31 -6.04 -6.61
C ALA A 261 48.20 -5.99 -5.36
N LYS A 262 48.00 -6.94 -4.44
CA LYS A 262 48.82 -7.11 -3.23
C LYS A 262 50.29 -7.24 -3.64
N SER A 263 51.00 -6.11 -3.59
CA SER A 263 52.43 -6.00 -3.82
C SER A 263 53.19 -6.49 -2.59
N GLY A 264 53.81 -7.67 -2.74
CA GLY A 264 55.16 -7.95 -2.23
C GLY A 264 55.35 -8.27 -0.74
N ARG A 265 55.77 -9.51 -0.44
CA ARG A 265 57.17 -9.79 -0.04
C ARG A 265 57.49 -11.28 -0.01
N LYS A 266 58.27 -11.71 -1.01
CA LYS A 266 58.95 -13.02 -1.06
C LYS A 266 60.04 -13.02 0.01
N ARG A 267 59.85 -13.71 1.14
CA ARG A 267 60.93 -13.98 2.09
C ARG A 267 61.72 -15.18 1.58
N LEU A 268 62.88 -14.92 0.99
CA LEU A 268 63.95 -15.91 0.90
C LEU A 268 64.42 -16.21 2.32
N ARG A 269 64.46 -17.49 2.71
CA ARG A 269 65.22 -17.91 3.88
C ARG A 269 66.11 -19.09 3.48
N THR A 270 67.39 -18.75 3.35
CA THR A 270 68.56 -19.63 3.25
C THR A 270 68.59 -20.65 4.39
N GLY A 271 69.12 -21.83 4.07
CA GLY A 271 69.06 -23.00 4.93
C GLY A 271 69.97 -23.02 6.15
N ALA A 272 69.78 -24.10 6.91
CA ALA A 272 70.76 -24.85 7.68
C ALA A 272 70.22 -26.28 7.77
#